data_AF-A0A939UHV1-F1
#
_entry.id   AF-A0A939UHV1-F1
#
_cell.length_a   1.000
_cell.length_b   1.000
_cell.length_c   1.000
_cell.angle_alpha   90.00
_cell.angle_beta   90.00
_cell.angle_gamma   90.00
#
_symmetry.space_group_name_H-M   'P 1'
#
loop_
_entity.id
_entity.type
_entity.pdbx_description
1 polymer ?
#
loop_
_entity_poly.entity_id
_entity_poly.type
_entity_poly.pdbx_seq_one_letter_code
_entity_poly.pdbx_strand_id
1 'polypeptide(L)' 'MIKINRADIDRFFAAISEKMPLFLPVKKAGEVNFGAYEEGAEVSLDTLKTVKSAKDFFFPQSETMMKFKKDGKNLEIID' A
#
# COMPACT_ATOMS: atom_id res chain seq x y z
N MET A 1 1.02 -3.27 -26.78
CA MET A 1 1.52 -3.41 -25.39
C MET A 1 2.38 -2.19 -25.10
N ILE A 2 2.02 -1.39 -24.10
CA ILE A 2 2.82 -0.23 -23.68
C ILE A 2 4.03 -0.77 -22.92
N LYS A 3 5.23 -0.27 -23.23
CA LYS A 3 6.49 -0.68 -22.58
C LYS A 3 7.12 0.53 -21.92
N ILE A 4 7.73 0.33 -20.76
CA ILE A 4 8.49 1.34 -20.04
C ILE A 4 9.91 0.83 -19.81
N ASN A 5 10.89 1.74 -19.84
CA ASN A 5 12.25 1.41 -19.47
C ASN A 5 12.33 1.21 -17.95
N ARG A 6 13.07 0.19 -17.50
CA ARG A 6 13.24 -0.11 -16.07
C ARG A 6 13.92 1.03 -15.31
N ALA A 7 14.74 1.83 -15.99
CA ALA A 7 15.37 3.02 -15.41
C ALA A 7 14.35 4.15 -15.08
N ASP A 8 13.22 4.20 -15.79
CA ASP A 8 12.18 5.23 -15.61
C ASP A 8 11.03 4.77 -14.71
N ILE A 9 11.16 3.60 -14.07
CA ILE A 9 10.07 2.96 -13.33
C ILE A 9 9.68 3.75 -12.08
N ASP A 10 10.64 4.37 -11.41
CA ASP A 10 10.39 5.17 -10.21
C ASP A 10 9.57 6.42 -10.53
N ARG A 11 9.90 7.08 -11.65
CA ARG A 11 9.12 8.23 -12.16
C ARG A 11 7.68 7.85 -12.48
N PHE A 12 7.47 6.63 -12.97
CA PHE A 12 6.14 6.12 -13.25
C PHE A 12 5.35 5.84 -11.96
N PHE A 13 5.98 5.28 -10.93
CA PHE A 13 5.34 5.10 -9.62
C PHE A 13 4.95 6.43 -8.99
N ALA A 14 5.85 7.42 -9.01
CA ALA A 14 5.56 8.78 -8.56
C ALA A 14 4.32 9.36 -9.28
N ALA A 15 4.31 9.31 -10.61
CA ALA A 15 3.20 9.84 -11.42
C ALA A 15 1.84 9.13 -11.19
N ILE A 16 1.84 7.84 -10.82
CA ILE A 16 0.62 7.14 -10.42
C ILE A 16 0.20 7.58 -9.02
N SER A 17 1.15 7.64 -8.07
CA SER A 17 0.87 7.97 -6.67
C SER A 17 0.25 9.35 -6.48
N GLU A 18 0.56 10.29 -7.38
CA GLU A 18 -0.06 11.62 -7.43
C GLU A 18 -1.56 11.56 -7.80
N LYS A 19 -1.96 10.58 -8.61
CA LYS A 19 -3.32 10.48 -9.14
C LYS A 19 -4.19 9.54 -8.31
N MET A 20 -3.59 8.51 -7.72
CA MET A 20 -4.30 7.48 -6.96
C MET A 20 -3.37 6.76 -5.98
N PRO A 21 -3.91 6.20 -4.88
CA PRO A 21 -3.12 5.38 -3.97
C PRO A 21 -2.45 4.21 -4.71
N LEU A 22 -1.13 4.19 -4.70
CA LEU A 22 -0.32 3.14 -5.28
C LEU A 22 0.20 2.23 -4.17
N PHE A 23 -0.02 0.93 -4.28
CA PHE A 23 0.45 -0.06 -3.32
C PHE A 23 1.46 -1.00 -3.99
N LEU A 24 2.65 -1.08 -3.41
CA LEU A 24 3.79 -1.81 -3.97
C LEU A 24 4.50 -2.61 -2.88
N PRO A 25 5.29 -3.63 -3.25
CA PRO A 25 6.20 -4.29 -2.32
C PRO A 25 7.35 -3.33 -1.97
N VAL A 26 7.20 -2.64 -0.84
CA VAL A 26 8.17 -1.68 -0.32
C VAL A 26 9.01 -2.35 0.77
N LYS A 27 10.30 -2.01 0.80
CA LYS A 27 11.20 -2.47 1.85
C LYS A 27 11.15 -1.49 3.01
N LYS A 28 10.74 -1.97 4.18
CA LYS A 28 10.74 -1.21 5.43
C LYS A 28 11.39 -2.07 6.52
N ALA A 29 12.34 -1.49 7.26
CA ALA A 29 13.04 -2.16 8.36
C ALA A 29 13.70 -3.52 7.99
N GLY A 30 14.19 -3.66 6.75
CA GLY A 30 14.86 -4.90 6.28
C GLY A 30 13.91 -5.98 5.74
N GLU A 31 12.59 -5.79 5.85
CA GLU A 31 11.58 -6.67 5.31
C GLU A 31 10.87 -6.04 4.11
N VAL A 32 10.44 -6.87 3.15
CA VAL A 32 9.61 -6.41 2.02
C VAL A 32 8.16 -6.75 2.30
N ASN A 33 7.31 -5.73 2.29
CA ASN A 33 5.88 -5.84 2.55
C ASN A 33 5.09 -5.00 1.55
N PHE A 34 3.89 -5.44 1.20
CA PHE A 34 2.96 -4.57 0.45
C PHE A 34 2.53 -3.40 1.34
N GLY A 35 2.62 -2.20 0.79
CA GLY A 35 2.26 -0.97 1.48
C GLY A 35 2.07 0.19 0.51
N ALA A 36 1.55 1.30 1.01
CA ALA A 36 1.41 2.52 0.22
C ALA A 36 2.80 3.00 -0.21
N TYR A 37 2.92 3.31 -1.50
CA TYR A 37 4.11 3.90 -2.08
C TYR A 37 4.21 5.37 -1.66
N GLU A 38 5.42 5.75 -1.27
CA GLU A 38 5.80 7.12 -0.97
C GLU A 38 7.04 7.44 -1.83
N GLU A 39 7.20 8.69 -2.23
CA GLU A 39 8.34 9.10 -3.04
C GLU A 39 9.66 8.79 -2.31
N GLY A 40 10.56 8.08 -2.99
CA GLY A 40 11.83 7.61 -2.42
C GLY A 40 11.76 6.27 -1.66
N ALA A 41 10.60 5.60 -1.61
CA ALA A 41 10.51 4.25 -1.05
C ALA A 41 11.30 3.23 -1.88
N GLU A 42 12.06 2.36 -1.22
CA GLU A 42 12.77 1.24 -1.88
C GLU A 42 11.76 0.15 -2.28
N VAL A 43 11.41 0.09 -3.57
CA VAL A 43 10.48 -0.90 -4.13
C VAL A 43 11.23 -2.15 -4.59
N SER A 44 10.78 -3.33 -4.17
CA SER A 44 11.38 -4.60 -4.56
C SER A 44 10.39 -5.49 -5.30
N LEU A 45 10.40 -5.39 -6.63
CA LEU A 45 9.54 -6.21 -7.51
C LEU A 45 10.04 -7.65 -7.66
N ASP A 46 11.33 -7.89 -7.47
CA ASP A 46 11.95 -9.21 -7.67
C ASP A 46 11.84 -10.11 -6.42
N THR A 47 11.37 -9.57 -5.29
CA THR A 47 11.21 -10.34 -4.06
C THR A 47 10.03 -11.31 -4.18
N LEU A 48 10.33 -12.61 -4.24
CA LEU A 48 9.34 -13.67 -4.42
C LEU A 48 8.46 -13.92 -3.19
N LYS A 49 8.97 -13.65 -1.99
CA LYS A 49 8.27 -13.90 -0.71
C LYS A 49 8.31 -12.63 0.14
N THR A 50 7.21 -11.88 0.14
CA THR A 50 6.99 -10.78 1.10
C THR A 50 6.54 -11.35 2.45
N VAL A 51 6.79 -10.63 3.54
CA VAL A 51 6.39 -11.09 4.89
C VAL A 51 4.87 -11.10 5.03
N LYS A 52 4.18 -10.10 4.46
CA LYS A 52 2.74 -10.12 4.17
C LYS A 52 2.47 -10.13 2.67
N SER A 53 1.65 -11.07 2.22
CA SER A 53 1.30 -11.19 0.80
C SER A 53 0.39 -10.05 0.35
N ALA A 54 0.35 -9.78 -0.96
CA ALA A 54 -0.63 -8.83 -1.52
C ALA A 54 -2.07 -9.23 -1.17
N LYS A 55 -2.36 -10.55 -1.16
CA LYS A 55 -3.69 -11.06 -0.82
C LYS A 55 -4.09 -10.66 0.59
N ASP A 56 -3.22 -10.87 1.57
CA ASP A 56 -3.53 -10.54 2.96
C ASP A 56 -3.62 -9.03 3.18
N PHE A 57 -2.89 -8.24 2.39
CA PHE A 57 -2.92 -6.78 2.46
C PHE A 57 -4.22 -6.18 1.89
N PHE A 58 -4.65 -6.64 0.71
CA PHE A 58 -5.87 -6.13 0.06
C PHE A 58 -7.15 -6.80 0.54
N PHE A 59 -7.06 -8.04 1.04
CA PHE A 59 -8.20 -8.86 1.43
C PHE A 59 -7.95 -9.43 2.83
N PRO A 60 -8.07 -8.60 3.88
CA PRO A 60 -7.99 -9.10 5.24
C PRO A 60 -9.06 -10.18 5.47
N GLN A 61 -8.75 -11.15 6.33
CA GLN A 61 -9.65 -12.27 6.64
C GLN A 61 -11.02 -11.82 7.18
N SER A 62 -11.09 -10.61 7.74
CA SER A 62 -12.30 -9.98 8.24
C SER A 62 -12.32 -8.51 7.79
N GLU A 63 -13.48 -8.05 7.34
CA GLU A 63 -13.69 -6.64 6.97
C GLU A 63 -14.13 -5.82 8.19
N THR A 64 -13.71 -4.55 8.23
CA THR A 64 -14.22 -3.61 9.24
C THR A 64 -15.55 -3.07 8.76
N MET A 65 -16.66 -3.47 9.41
CA MET A 65 -18.00 -3.06 8.99
C MET A 65 -18.34 -1.61 9.37
N MET A 66 -17.89 -1.13 10.53
CA MET A 66 -18.15 0.23 11.04
C MET A 66 -17.04 0.64 12.02
N LYS A 67 -16.67 1.93 12.05
CA LYS A 67 -15.83 2.51 13.13
C LYS A 67 -16.70 3.39 14.01
N PHE A 68 -16.43 3.39 15.31
CA PHE A 68 -17.13 4.24 16.27
C PHE A 68 -16.14 5.25 16.88
N LYS A 69 -16.40 6.54 16.71
CA LYS A 69 -15.78 7.58 17.53
C LYS A 69 -16.58 7.70 18.82
N LYS A 70 -15.91 7.68 19.95
CA LYS A 70 -16.54 7.99 21.24
C LYS A 70 -16.04 9.33 21.74
N ASP A 71 -16.96 10.25 21.99
CA ASP A 71 -16.69 11.50 22.70
C ASP A 71 -17.55 11.57 23.97
N GLY A 72 -16.95 11.20 25.11
CA GLY A 72 -17.65 11.08 26.38
C GLY A 72 -18.78 10.03 26.35
N LYS A 73 -20.04 10.49 26.45
CA LYS A 73 -21.25 9.66 26.34
C LYS A 73 -21.81 9.60 24.91
N ASN A 74 -21.27 10.39 23.99
CA ASN A 74 -21.69 10.40 22.59
C ASN A 74 -20.90 9.36 21.79
N LEU A 75 -21.62 8.63 20.94
CA LEU A 75 -21.07 7.68 19.98
C LEU A 75 -21.41 8.19 18.59
N GLU A 76 -20.38 8.45 17.78
CA GLU A 76 -20.51 8.81 16.37
C GLU A 76 -20.01 7.64 15.53
N ILE A 77 -20.75 7.30 14.48
CA ILE A 77 -20.30 6.31 13.50
C ILE A 77 -19.42 7.05 12.50
N ILE A 78 -18.18 6.58 12.34
CA ILE A 78 -17.27 7.01 11.28
C ILE A 78 -17.18 5.86 10.28
N ASP A 79 -17.37 6.16 9.01
CA ASP A 79 -17.06 5.24 7.91
C ASP A 79 -15.60 5.45 7.46
#